data_AF-A0AAV4AQH6-F1
#
_entry.id   AF-A0AAV4AQH6-F1
#
_cell.length_a   1.000
_cell.length_b   1.000
_cell.length_c   1.000
_cell.angle_alpha   90.00
_cell.angle_beta   90.00
_cell.angle_gamma   90.00
#
_symmetry.space_group_name_H-M   'P 1'
#
loop_
_entity.id
_entity.type
_entity.pdbx_description
1 polymer ?
#
loop_
_entity_poly.entity_id
_entity_poly.type
_entity_poly.pdbx_seq_one_letter_code
_entity_poly.pdbx_strand_id
1 'polypeptide(L)'
;MSVLRISNAVARAGSNQKKEILNRWSEYFEDLFKDERCEKPKIEKNIEGPATLKEEVEAAIKKMKNGKATRPDNIPVEIIKVLDNLEIALTMKLLNAIHHSGTIPEDLC
;
A
#
# COMPACT_ATOMS: atom_id res chain seq x y z
N MET A 1 -20.84 37.35 -34.95
CA MET A 1 -21.39 36.09 -34.40
C MET A 1 -20.67 34.81 -34.84
N SER A 2 -19.84 34.83 -35.90
CA SER A 2 -19.25 33.60 -36.48
C SER A 2 -17.99 33.08 -35.78
N VAL A 3 -17.16 33.95 -35.21
CA VAL A 3 -15.89 33.57 -34.55
C VAL A 3 -16.13 32.76 -33.26
N LEU A 4 -17.12 33.16 -32.43
CA LEU A 4 -17.51 32.40 -31.23
C LEU A 4 -17.99 30.98 -31.55
N ARG A 5 -18.61 30.75 -32.73
CA ARG A 5 -19.08 29.42 -33.14
C ARG A 5 -17.90 28.50 -33.49
N ILE A 6 -16.84 29.05 -34.09
CA ILE A 6 -15.63 28.31 -34.46
C ILE A 6 -14.81 27.97 -33.21
N SER A 7 -14.59 28.93 -32.29
CA SER A 7 -13.87 28.66 -31.04
C SER A 7 -14.55 27.58 -30.19
N ASN A 8 -15.88 27.58 -30.14
CA ASN A 8 -16.64 26.58 -29.38
C ASN A 8 -16.65 25.19 -30.07
N ALA A 9 -16.52 25.14 -31.40
CA ALA A 9 -16.36 23.89 -32.15
C ALA A 9 -14.97 23.27 -31.97
N VAL A 10 -13.91 24.09 -31.97
CA VAL A 10 -12.52 23.64 -31.74
C VAL A 10 -12.35 23.13 -30.30
N ALA A 11 -12.90 23.83 -29.31
CA ALA A 11 -12.89 23.37 -27.92
C ALA A 11 -13.65 22.04 -27.72
N ARG A 12 -14.77 21.84 -28.43
CA ARG A 12 -15.50 20.57 -28.46
C ARG A 12 -14.72 19.45 -29.14
N ALA A 13 -14.02 19.74 -30.23
CA ALA A 13 -13.17 18.76 -30.92
C ALA A 13 -12.00 18.28 -30.04
N GLY A 14 -11.32 19.21 -29.34
CA GLY A 14 -10.26 18.85 -28.39
C GLY A 14 -10.77 18.06 -27.18
N SER A 15 -11.97 18.39 -26.68
CA SER A 15 -12.63 17.62 -25.61
C SER A 15 -13.04 16.21 -26.06
N ASN A 16 -13.51 16.06 -27.31
CA ASN A 16 -13.87 14.77 -27.88
C ASN A 16 -12.63 13.89 -28.12
N GLN A 17 -11.52 14.46 -28.61
CA GLN A 17 -10.27 13.72 -28.79
C GLN A 17 -9.73 13.15 -27.47
N LYS A 18 -9.80 13.94 -26.37
CA LYS A 18 -9.41 13.45 -25.04
C LYS A 18 -10.29 12.30 -24.57
N LYS A 19 -11.60 12.36 -24.83
CA LYS A 19 -12.55 11.28 -24.50
C LYS A 19 -12.27 10.03 -25.31
N GLU A 20 -11.99 10.16 -26.60
CA GLU A 20 -11.65 9.04 -27.48
C GLU A 20 -10.36 8.33 -27.02
N ILE A 21 -9.34 9.09 -26.63
CA ILE A 21 -8.11 8.53 -26.06
C ILE A 21 -8.44 7.75 -24.78
N LEU A 22 -9.19 8.35 -23.85
CA LEU A 22 -9.56 7.68 -22.59
C LEU A 22 -10.39 6.42 -22.83
N ASN A 23 -11.34 6.45 -23.77
CA ASN A 23 -12.13 5.29 -24.15
C ASN A 23 -11.24 4.19 -24.71
N ARG A 24 -10.30 4.52 -25.60
CA ARG A 24 -9.36 3.54 -26.16
C ARG A 24 -8.46 2.91 -25.10
N TRP A 25 -8.00 3.69 -24.13
CA TRP A 25 -7.27 3.18 -22.97
C TRP A 25 -8.16 2.30 -22.08
N SER A 26 -9.41 2.69 -21.83
CA SER A 26 -10.36 1.88 -21.05
C SER A 26 -10.60 0.52 -21.71
N GLU A 27 -10.91 0.50 -23.01
CA GLU A 27 -11.10 -0.72 -23.79
C GLU A 27 -9.87 -1.63 -23.74
N TYR A 28 -8.67 -1.05 -23.90
CA TYR A 28 -7.43 -1.81 -23.83
C TYR A 28 -7.22 -2.44 -22.45
N PHE A 29 -7.45 -1.69 -21.37
CA PHE A 29 -7.32 -2.21 -20.01
C PHE A 29 -8.40 -3.22 -19.65
N GLU A 30 -9.63 -3.00 -20.10
CA GLU A 30 -10.74 -3.93 -19.91
C GLU A 30 -10.46 -5.27 -20.59
N ASP A 31 -9.91 -5.25 -21.80
CA ASP A 31 -9.52 -6.48 -22.52
C ASP A 31 -8.28 -7.12 -21.89
N LEU A 32 -7.26 -6.34 -21.54
CA LEU A 32 -6.02 -6.82 -20.92
C LEU A 32 -6.26 -7.48 -19.56
N PHE A 33 -7.18 -6.92 -18.76
CA PHE A 33 -7.54 -7.43 -17.44
C PHE A 33 -8.85 -8.23 -17.46
N LYS A 34 -9.35 -8.60 -18.64
CA LYS A 34 -10.52 -9.45 -18.79
C LYS A 34 -10.21 -10.82 -18.20
N ASP A 35 -10.84 -11.10 -17.07
CA ASP A 35 -10.65 -12.36 -16.37
C ASP A 35 -11.60 -13.41 -16.96
N GLU A 36 -11.10 -14.28 -17.84
CA GLU A 36 -11.86 -15.38 -18.46
C GLU A 36 -12.08 -16.58 -17.51
N ARG A 37 -11.51 -16.54 -16.30
CA ARG A 37 -11.75 -17.57 -15.28
C ARG A 37 -13.21 -17.46 -14.81
N CYS A 38 -13.85 -18.61 -14.55
CA CYS A 38 -15.15 -18.67 -13.86
C CYS A 38 -15.12 -17.92 -12.52
N GLU A 39 -16.30 -17.71 -11.90
CA GLU A 39 -16.51 -17.03 -10.60
C GLU A 39 -15.23 -16.95 -9.77
N LYS A 40 -14.75 -15.72 -9.53
CA LYS A 40 -13.60 -15.48 -8.65
C LYS A 40 -13.82 -16.32 -7.41
N PRO A 41 -12.83 -17.14 -6.99
CA PRO A 41 -13.00 -17.96 -5.81
C PRO A 41 -13.48 -17.05 -4.71
N LYS A 42 -14.54 -17.49 -4.01
CA LYS A 42 -15.03 -16.79 -2.83
C LYS A 42 -13.93 -16.93 -1.78
N ILE A 43 -12.96 -16.03 -1.82
CA ILE A 43 -11.92 -15.92 -0.81
C ILE A 43 -12.68 -15.44 0.41
N GLU A 44 -13.01 -16.38 1.30
CA GLU A 44 -13.27 -16.03 2.68
C GLU A 44 -12.01 -15.34 3.15
N LYS A 45 -12.07 -14.01 3.19
CA LYS A 45 -11.00 -13.22 3.77
C LYS A 45 -11.07 -13.55 5.25
N ASN A 46 -10.30 -14.53 5.68
CA ASN A 46 -9.89 -14.60 7.05
C ASN A 46 -8.94 -13.42 7.25
N ILE A 47 -9.53 -12.26 7.51
CA ILE A 47 -8.82 -11.00 7.71
C ILE A 47 -8.00 -11.07 9.00
N GLU A 48 -8.32 -12.04 9.85
CA GLU A 48 -7.71 -12.24 11.15
C GLU A 48 -6.62 -13.31 11.04
N GLY A 49 -5.42 -12.85 10.66
CA GLY A 49 -4.22 -13.67 10.78
C GLY A 49 -3.87 -13.96 12.24
N PRO A 50 -3.06 -15.00 12.52
CA PRO A 50 -2.60 -15.27 13.88
C PRO A 50 -1.82 -14.06 14.43
N ALA A 51 -1.83 -13.92 15.76
CA ALA A 51 -1.00 -12.93 16.43
C ALA A 51 0.49 -13.23 16.19
N THR A 52 1.27 -12.18 15.98
CA THR A 52 2.73 -12.26 15.94
C THR A 52 3.27 -12.75 17.27
N LEU A 53 4.13 -13.76 17.21
CA LEU A 53 4.76 -14.37 18.37
C LEU A 53 6.05 -13.63 18.75
N LYS A 54 6.47 -13.79 20.01
CA LYS A 54 7.70 -13.15 20.49
C LYS A 54 8.92 -13.68 19.74
N GLU A 55 8.95 -14.98 19.49
CA GLU A 55 10.02 -15.68 18.79
C GLU A 55 10.18 -15.18 17.35
N GLU A 56 9.08 -14.80 16.69
CA GLU A 56 9.11 -14.22 15.36
C GLU A 56 9.78 -12.85 15.36
N VAL A 57 9.46 -12.01 16.35
CA VAL A 57 10.09 -10.69 16.52
C VAL A 57 11.59 -10.85 16.81
N GLU A 58 11.96 -11.77 17.71
CA GLU A 58 13.36 -12.08 18.01
C GLU A 58 14.14 -12.56 16.78
N ALA A 59 13.55 -13.48 16.01
CA ALA A 59 14.15 -14.01 14.80
C ALA A 59 14.29 -12.91 13.73
N ALA A 60 13.29 -12.03 13.60
CA ALA A 60 13.33 -10.90 12.69
C ALA A 60 14.47 -9.94 13.03
N ILE A 61 14.59 -9.54 14.30
CA ILE A 61 15.66 -8.65 14.79
C ILE A 61 17.04 -9.27 14.53
N LYS A 62 17.23 -10.55 14.86
CA LYS A 62 18.50 -11.28 14.61
C LYS A 62 18.86 -11.31 13.11
N LYS A 63 17.86 -11.45 12.23
CA LYS A 63 18.04 -11.52 10.77
C LYS A 63 18.33 -10.16 10.14
N MET A 64 18.10 -9.04 10.82
CA MET A 64 18.38 -7.72 10.26
C MET A 64 19.89 -7.57 9.96
N LYS A 65 20.24 -6.97 8.82
CA LYS A 65 21.64 -6.66 8.48
C LYS A 65 22.08 -5.37 9.17
N ASN A 66 23.35 -5.29 9.56
CA ASN A 66 23.98 -4.07 10.07
C ASN A 66 24.20 -3.05 8.94
N GLY A 67 24.43 -1.78 9.30
CA GLY A 67 24.75 -0.71 8.35
C GLY A 67 23.57 -0.31 7.46
N LYS A 68 22.32 -0.54 7.92
CA LYS A 68 21.13 0.01 7.27
C LYS A 68 21.10 1.53 7.46
N ALA A 69 20.64 2.25 6.44
CA ALA A 69 20.38 3.68 6.56
C ALA A 69 19.36 3.94 7.68
N THR A 70 19.64 4.93 8.52
CA THR A 70 18.72 5.37 9.56
C THR A 70 17.53 6.09 8.94
N ARG A 71 16.37 6.04 9.61
CA ARG A 71 15.21 6.88 9.27
C ARG A 71 15.47 8.31 9.77
N PRO A 72 14.54 9.25 9.57
CA PRO A 72 14.57 10.56 10.22
C PRO A 72 14.64 10.52 11.76
N ASP A 73 14.30 9.38 12.36
CA ASP A 73 14.47 9.09 13.79
C ASP A 73 15.94 8.95 14.21
N ASN A 74 16.85 8.81 13.24
CA ASN A 74 18.28 8.59 13.45
C ASN A 74 18.59 7.34 14.31
N ILE A 75 17.73 6.32 14.29
CA ILE A 75 17.91 5.09 15.06
C ILE A 75 18.58 4.02 14.18
N PRO A 76 19.85 3.65 14.45
CA PRO A 76 20.50 2.54 13.76
C PRO A 76 19.92 1.19 14.20
N VAL A 77 19.96 0.22 13.26
CA VAL A 77 19.46 -1.14 13.49
C VAL A 77 20.23 -1.89 14.58
N GLU A 78 21.47 -1.49 14.82
CA GLU A 78 22.33 -2.01 15.88
C GLU A 78 21.71 -1.78 17.26
N ILE A 79 20.98 -0.68 17.49
CA ILE A 79 20.25 -0.43 18.75
C ILE A 79 19.10 -1.44 18.89
N ILE A 80 18.36 -1.66 17.80
CA ILE A 80 17.23 -2.62 17.78
C ILE A 80 17.72 -4.05 18.09
N LYS A 81 18.95 -4.38 17.71
CA LYS A 81 19.56 -5.69 18.00
C LYS A 81 19.97 -5.89 19.46
N VAL A 82 20.12 -4.81 20.22
CA VAL A 82 20.53 -4.85 21.64
C VAL A 82 19.32 -4.84 22.58
N LEU A 83 18.10 -4.77 22.02
CA LEU A 83 16.87 -4.73 22.81
C LEU A 83 16.74 -5.94 23.74
N ASP A 84 16.21 -5.67 24.94
CA ASP A 84 15.95 -6.67 25.95
C ASP A 84 14.57 -7.34 25.80
N ASN A 85 14.29 -8.29 26.69
CA ASN A 85 13.03 -9.04 26.66
C ASN A 85 11.78 -8.17 26.84
N LEU A 86 11.88 -7.08 27.60
CA LEU A 86 10.76 -6.20 27.87
C LEU A 86 10.45 -5.37 26.64
N GLU A 87 11.49 -4.82 26.00
CA GLU A 87 11.37 -4.02 24.78
C GLU A 87 10.85 -4.85 23.59
N ILE A 88 11.30 -6.10 23.47
CA ILE A 88 10.79 -7.05 22.47
C ILE A 88 9.31 -7.36 22.72
N ALA A 89 8.91 -7.54 23.99
CA ALA A 89 7.51 -7.77 24.33
C ALA A 89 6.63 -6.54 24.04
N LEU A 90 7.13 -5.33 24.25
CA LEU A 90 6.43 -4.09 23.88
C LEU A 90 6.29 -3.98 22.35
N THR A 91 7.36 -4.28 21.62
CA THR A 91 7.35 -4.28 20.15
C THR A 91 6.31 -5.26 19.61
N MET A 92 6.26 -6.48 20.15
CA MET A 92 5.26 -7.48 19.80
C MET A 92 3.83 -7.00 20.09
N LYS A 93 3.59 -6.39 21.26
CA LYS A 93 2.27 -5.84 21.61
C LYS A 93 1.82 -4.74 20.63
N LEU A 94 2.74 -3.83 20.28
CA LEU A 94 2.47 -2.76 19.32
C LEU A 94 2.14 -3.32 17.93
N LEU A 95 2.95 -4.27 17.44
CA LEU A 95 2.73 -4.91 16.15
C LEU A 95 1.37 -5.62 16.10
N ASN A 96 1.02 -6.37 17.14
CA ASN A 96 -0.28 -7.04 17.24
C ASN A 96 -1.44 -6.05 17.30
N ALA A 97 -1.28 -4.93 18.01
CA ALA A 97 -2.29 -3.88 18.05
C ALA A 97 -2.53 -3.26 16.66
N ILE A 98 -1.47 -2.97 15.90
CA ILE A 98 -1.56 -2.44 14.54
C ILE A 98 -2.17 -3.50 13.60
N HIS A 99 -1.73 -4.75 13.71
CA HIS A 99 -2.19 -5.85 12.86
C HIS A 99 -3.69 -6.11 13.04
N HIS A 100 -4.18 -6.11 14.28
CA HIS A 100 -5.60 -6.35 14.57
C HIS A 100 -6.47 -5.11 14.31
N SER A 101 -6.00 -3.90 14.63
CA SER A 101 -6.80 -2.67 14.44
C SER A 101 -6.80 -2.18 12.99
N GLY A 102 -5.76 -2.48 12.21
CA GLY A 102 -5.54 -1.89 10.89
C GLY A 102 -5.22 -0.39 10.93
N THR A 103 -4.94 0.18 12.10
CA THR A 103 -4.68 1.60 12.31
C THR A 103 -3.27 1.83 12.84
N ILE A 104 -2.63 2.91 12.35
CA ILE A 104 -1.33 3.36 12.86
C ILE A 104 -1.61 4.37 13.98
N PRO A 105 -1.04 4.20 15.19
CA PRO A 105 -1.16 5.19 16.26
C PRO A 105 -0.73 6.58 15.82
N GLU A 106 -1.47 7.62 16.23
CA GLU A 106 -1.20 9.01 15.82
C GLU A 106 0.23 9.46 16.16
N ASP A 107 0.78 9.01 17.30
CA ASP A 107 2.14 9.32 17.73
C ASP A 107 3.24 8.79 16.80
N LEU A 108 2.90 7.90 15.87
CA LEU A 108 3.82 7.28 14.90
C LEU A 108 3.66 7.84 13.47
N CYS A 109 2.70 8.74 13.23
CA CYS A 109 2.43 9.37 11.94
C CYS A 109 3.15 10.72 11.81
#